data_AF-A0A3N5LHP6-F1
#
_entry.id   AF-A0A3N5LHP6-F1
#
_cell.length_a   1.000
_cell.length_b   1.000
_cell.length_c   1.000
_cell.angle_alpha   90.00
_cell.angle_beta   90.00
_cell.angle_gamma   90.00
#
_symmetry.space_group_name_H-M   'P 1'
#
loop_
_entity.id
_entity.type
_entity.pdbx_description
1 polymer ?
#
loop_
_entity_poly.entity_id
_entity_poly.type
_entity_poly.pdbx_seq_one_letter_code
_entity_poly.pdbx_strand_id
1 'polypeptide(L)'
;MGWRMSRDIPARLLLASGRTSCSVRQCEVGRSAHGQEWRRHHHDRHPHRALRRWDDRQLSLRGRRAGGHRPARSPLPGRRLRGLRGGPGRERFTVHTMERRGRGGSGPQGDGYSIARECEDVLAVQSETGASLLVGHSYGGLIALEVARNNDSFAKAAVYEPGVSIDGSMPVDWMPGYEKKFADGKRLDALVQFTLADAPARIRRIPPWLMKAMVGLLMIIQPGYRQMLDLLLQNAREWEEVARLDSSYENYQEVSASVLLLYGGRSDSKAVDLMVERLPAVIPRCETKEFPELDHFGIERTAPRTVAQVVGDYFLK
;
A
#
# COMPACT_ATOMS: atom_id res chain seq x y z
N MET A 1 42.49 -20.62 -15.75
CA MET A 1 41.80 -19.41 -15.26
C MET A 1 40.52 -19.25 -16.07
N GLY A 2 39.35 -18.91 -15.53
CA GLY A 2 38.94 -18.57 -14.17
C GLY A 2 37.55 -17.92 -14.27
N TRP A 3 36.48 -18.71 -14.13
CA TRP A 3 35.11 -18.27 -14.46
C TRP A 3 34.65 -17.11 -13.56
N ARG A 4 34.32 -15.96 -14.18
CA ARG A 4 33.68 -14.83 -13.51
C ARG A 4 32.18 -15.11 -13.40
N MET A 5 31.74 -15.73 -12.30
CA MET A 5 30.31 -15.80 -11.98
C MET A 5 29.78 -14.39 -11.68
N SER A 6 28.97 -13.86 -12.60
CA SER A 6 28.04 -12.77 -12.27
C SER A 6 27.16 -13.25 -11.11
N ARG A 7 27.06 -12.44 -10.05
CA ARG A 7 26.02 -12.64 -9.04
C ARG A 7 24.83 -11.81 -9.48
N ASP A 8 23.81 -12.46 -10.02
CA ASP A 8 22.52 -11.83 -10.29
C ASP A 8 21.92 -11.36 -8.97
N ILE A 9 22.13 -10.08 -8.64
CA ILE A 9 21.50 -9.45 -7.49
C ILE A 9 20.05 -9.16 -7.92
N PRO A 10 19.04 -9.80 -7.32
CA PRO A 10 17.65 -9.58 -7.71
C PRO A 10 17.25 -8.13 -7.43
N ALA A 11 16.70 -7.45 -8.44
CA ALA A 11 16.18 -6.10 -8.31
C ALA A 11 15.17 -6.02 -7.15
N ARG A 12 15.24 -4.95 -6.36
CA ARG A 12 14.52 -4.83 -5.08
C ARG A 12 13.38 -3.81 -5.21
N LEU A 13 12.17 -4.30 -5.00
CA LEU A 13 10.90 -3.59 -5.15
C LEU A 13 10.26 -3.34 -3.78
N LEU A 14 9.80 -2.11 -3.55
CA LEU A 14 8.95 -1.74 -2.41
C LEU A 14 7.51 -1.49 -2.87
N LEU A 15 6.55 -2.08 -2.15
CA LEU A 15 5.11 -1.86 -2.33
C LEU A 15 4.58 -0.92 -1.23
N ALA A 16 4.29 0.32 -1.61
CA ALA A 16 3.57 1.31 -0.81
C ALA A 16 2.07 1.24 -1.15
N SER A 17 1.33 0.30 -0.54
CA SER A 17 -0.12 0.16 -0.77
C SER A 17 -0.95 1.11 0.09
N GLY A 18 -1.87 1.86 -0.51
CA GLY A 18 -2.82 2.77 0.17
C GLY A 18 -3.95 2.06 0.93
N ARG A 19 -3.63 1.19 1.90
CA ARG A 19 -4.61 0.32 2.59
C ARG A 19 -5.58 1.06 3.51
N THR A 20 -6.62 1.66 2.93
CA THR A 20 -7.91 1.92 3.59
C THR A 20 -8.87 0.72 3.40
N SER A 21 -8.68 -0.11 2.36
CA SER A 21 -9.44 -1.34 2.12
C SER A 21 -8.83 -2.57 2.81
N CYS A 22 -9.61 -3.16 3.73
CA CYS A 22 -9.22 -4.37 4.45
C CYS A 22 -9.35 -5.64 3.59
N SER A 23 -8.22 -6.20 3.15
CA SER A 23 -8.15 -7.56 2.60
C SER A 23 -7.78 -8.55 3.71
N VAL A 24 -8.81 -9.19 4.30
CA VAL A 24 -8.65 -10.25 5.31
C VAL A 24 -8.94 -11.62 4.68
N ARG A 25 -7.93 -12.50 4.79
CA ARG A 25 -7.86 -13.92 4.38
C ARG A 25 -7.59 -14.20 2.89
N GLN A 26 -6.40 -14.74 2.65
CA GLN A 26 -6.29 -16.21 2.70
C GLN A 26 -5.30 -16.63 3.79
N CYS A 27 -5.84 -17.15 4.90
CA CYS A 27 -5.21 -18.08 5.84
C CYS A 27 -6.25 -18.40 6.92
N GLU A 28 -6.84 -19.59 6.85
CA GLU A 28 -7.65 -20.12 7.95
C GLU A 28 -6.71 -20.69 9.03
N VAL A 29 -6.92 -20.29 10.28
CA VAL A 29 -6.24 -20.91 11.42
C VAL A 29 -7.23 -21.86 12.08
N GLY A 30 -7.04 -23.16 11.86
CA GLY A 30 -7.71 -24.19 12.64
C GLY A 30 -7.28 -24.09 14.11
N ARG A 31 -8.24 -24.19 15.03
CA ARG A 31 -7.95 -24.19 16.47
C ARG A 31 -7.25 -25.51 16.86
N SER A 32 -6.19 -25.42 17.64
CA SER A 32 -5.85 -26.46 18.62
C SER A 32 -5.48 -25.79 19.94
N ALA A 33 -5.92 -26.39 21.04
CA ALA A 33 -5.71 -25.85 22.38
C ALA A 33 -4.31 -26.19 22.89
N HIS A 34 -3.65 -25.22 23.53
CA HIS A 34 -3.15 -25.31 24.90
C HIS A 34 -2.59 -23.94 25.30
N GLY A 35 -2.90 -23.48 26.51
CA GLY A 35 -2.43 -22.18 27.01
C GLY A 35 -1.11 -22.29 27.76
N GLN A 36 -0.44 -21.15 27.92
CA GLN A 36 0.17 -20.77 29.19
C GLN A 36 0.39 -19.24 29.26
N GLU A 37 0.18 -18.71 30.46
CA GLU A 37 0.24 -17.29 30.84
C GLU A 37 1.67 -16.90 31.26
N TRP A 38 2.17 -15.72 30.86
CA TRP A 38 3.28 -15.06 31.55
C TRP A 38 3.12 -13.54 31.61
N ARG A 39 3.51 -12.96 32.76
CA ARG A 39 3.19 -11.59 33.18
C ARG A 39 4.18 -10.53 32.68
N ARG A 40 3.74 -9.27 32.74
CA ARG A 40 4.49 -8.06 32.36
C ARG A 40 5.59 -7.73 33.38
N HIS A 41 6.69 -7.14 32.91
CA HIS A 41 7.43 -6.10 33.63
C HIS A 41 7.72 -4.93 32.68
N HIS A 42 7.65 -3.70 33.20
CA HIS A 42 7.92 -2.46 32.48
C HIS A 42 9.42 -2.12 32.51
N HIS A 43 9.95 -1.57 31.41
CA HIS A 43 10.79 -0.36 31.42
C HIS A 43 11.00 0.19 30.00
N ASP A 44 11.16 1.51 29.90
CA ASP A 44 11.31 2.28 28.66
C ASP A 44 12.69 2.12 27.99
N ARG A 45 12.73 2.23 26.65
CA ARG A 45 13.61 3.15 25.86
C ARG A 45 13.61 2.82 24.34
N HIS A 46 13.62 3.87 23.52
CA HIS A 46 13.89 3.96 22.06
C HIS A 46 12.91 3.29 21.05
N PRO A 47 12.39 4.05 20.04
CA PRO A 47 11.44 3.54 19.04
C PRO A 47 12.10 3.18 17.69
N HIS A 48 12.99 2.17 17.65
CA HIS A 48 13.44 1.58 16.38
C HIS A 48 13.54 0.05 16.50
N ARG A 49 12.43 -0.66 16.23
CA ARG A 49 12.37 -2.08 15.78
C ARG A 49 10.91 -2.55 15.62
N ALA A 50 10.45 -2.66 14.37
CA ALA A 50 9.14 -3.25 14.04
C ALA A 50 9.20 -4.22 12.84
N LEU A 51 10.31 -4.94 12.66
CA LEU A 51 10.35 -6.12 11.79
C LEU A 51 10.11 -7.38 12.63
N ARG A 52 8.85 -7.82 12.76
CA ARG A 52 8.52 -9.08 13.43
C ARG A 52 8.88 -10.29 12.56
N ARG A 53 9.63 -11.22 13.17
CA ARG A 53 9.86 -12.58 12.67
C ARG A 53 8.52 -13.33 12.61
N TRP A 54 8.26 -14.03 11.51
CA TRP A 54 7.20 -15.03 11.41
C TRP A 54 7.79 -16.42 11.65
N ASP A 55 7.02 -17.31 12.28
CA ASP A 55 7.48 -18.66 12.64
C ASP A 55 7.19 -19.69 11.53
N ASP A 56 8.15 -20.60 11.30
CA ASP A 56 8.17 -21.55 10.18
C ASP A 56 7.81 -22.97 10.66
N ARG A 57 6.52 -23.34 10.64
CA ARG A 57 6.10 -24.76 10.73
C ARG A 57 4.84 -25.07 9.93
N GLN A 58 5.01 -25.42 8.65
CA GLN A 58 4.37 -26.60 8.05
C GLN A 58 5.02 -26.91 6.69
N LEU A 59 5.83 -27.98 6.66
CA LEU A 59 6.18 -28.88 5.54
C LEU A 59 7.57 -29.49 5.79
N SER A 60 7.61 -30.56 6.58
CA SER A 60 8.71 -31.52 6.56
C SER A 60 8.13 -32.89 6.19
N LEU A 61 8.47 -33.36 4.99
CA LEU A 61 8.63 -34.80 4.77
C LEU A 61 10.00 -35.21 5.33
N ARG A 62 10.09 -36.46 5.77
CA ARG A 62 11.10 -36.93 6.74
C ARG A 62 12.53 -36.94 6.21
N GLY A 63 13.49 -36.54 7.06
CA GLY A 63 14.93 -36.82 6.90
C GLY A 63 15.70 -36.57 8.21
N ARG A 64 16.44 -37.58 8.71
CA ARG A 64 17.37 -37.52 9.87
C ARG A 64 18.82 -37.41 9.32
N ARG A 65 19.88 -36.93 9.97
CA ARG A 65 20.32 -36.46 11.32
C ARG A 65 21.59 -35.57 11.04
N ALA A 66 22.26 -34.80 11.92
CA ALA A 66 22.01 -34.12 13.20
C ALA A 66 23.24 -33.23 13.54
N GLY A 67 23.07 -32.23 14.43
CA GLY A 67 24.17 -31.62 15.20
C GLY A 67 24.77 -30.29 14.68
N GLY A 68 25.11 -29.38 15.60
CA GLY A 68 25.92 -28.18 15.33
C GLY A 68 25.43 -26.89 15.98
N HIS A 69 25.88 -26.57 17.20
CA HIS A 69 25.72 -25.25 17.83
C HIS A 69 26.95 -24.37 17.58
N ARG A 70 26.76 -23.14 17.07
CA ARG A 70 27.45 -21.90 17.53
C ARG A 70 26.80 -20.67 16.87
N PRO A 71 26.85 -19.48 17.50
CA PRO A 71 26.07 -18.32 17.08
C PRO A 71 26.79 -17.47 16.01
N ALA A 72 26.02 -16.92 15.07
CA ALA A 72 26.50 -15.92 14.13
C ALA A 72 25.45 -14.80 13.98
N ARG A 73 25.95 -13.58 13.71
CA ARG A 73 25.16 -12.34 13.56
C ARG A 73 24.07 -12.53 12.50
N SER A 74 22.82 -12.20 12.83
CA SER A 74 21.67 -12.36 11.93
C SER A 74 21.45 -11.12 11.05
N PRO A 75 21.56 -11.21 9.72
CA PRO A 75 20.87 -10.31 8.80
C PRO A 75 19.37 -10.61 8.83
N LEU A 76 18.53 -9.60 8.62
CA LEU A 76 17.08 -9.79 8.49
C LEU A 76 16.75 -10.49 7.16
N PRO A 77 16.14 -11.69 7.16
CA PRO A 77 15.75 -12.35 5.91
C PRO A 77 14.45 -11.74 5.38
N GLY A 78 14.52 -11.05 4.24
CA GLY A 78 13.33 -10.63 3.50
C GLY A 78 12.47 -11.83 3.08
N ARG A 79 11.14 -11.72 3.21
CA ARG A 79 10.21 -12.77 2.77
C ARG A 79 10.22 -12.86 1.24
N ARG A 80 10.48 -14.05 0.70
CA ARG A 80 10.36 -14.34 -0.74
C ARG A 80 8.89 -14.49 -1.13
N LEU A 81 8.23 -13.40 -1.53
CA LEU A 81 6.89 -13.48 -2.08
C LEU A 81 6.92 -14.18 -3.46
N ARG A 82 6.33 -15.38 -3.52
CA ARG A 82 6.22 -16.20 -4.74
C ARG A 82 5.07 -15.73 -5.65
N GLY A 83 5.00 -14.42 -5.91
CA GLY A 83 3.90 -13.76 -6.63
C GLY A 83 4.22 -13.42 -8.10
N LEU A 84 5.45 -13.00 -8.40
CA LEU A 84 5.90 -12.64 -9.74
C LEU A 84 6.47 -13.89 -10.46
N ARG A 85 5.58 -14.74 -10.97
CA ARG A 85 5.95 -15.89 -11.82
C ARG A 85 5.66 -15.58 -13.29
N GLY A 86 6.64 -14.96 -13.95
CA GLY A 86 6.84 -15.18 -15.38
C GLY A 86 7.28 -16.63 -15.65
N GLY A 87 7.27 -17.03 -16.92
CA GLY A 87 7.71 -18.36 -17.36
C GLY A 87 9.17 -18.69 -16.99
N PRO A 88 9.59 -19.96 -17.14
CA PRO A 88 10.96 -20.38 -16.84
C PRO A 88 11.97 -19.57 -17.67
N GLY A 89 12.90 -18.89 -16.98
CA GLY A 89 13.93 -18.04 -17.58
C GLY A 89 13.86 -16.55 -17.22
N ARG A 90 12.77 -16.07 -16.60
CA ARG A 90 12.63 -14.64 -16.25
C ARG A 90 13.31 -14.23 -14.95
N GLU A 91 13.79 -12.98 -14.94
CA GLU A 91 14.38 -12.31 -13.78
C GLU A 91 13.43 -12.26 -12.59
N ARG A 92 14.00 -12.19 -11.38
CA ARG A 92 13.26 -12.32 -10.12
C ARG A 92 13.46 -11.10 -9.24
N PHE A 93 12.38 -10.37 -8.98
CA PHE A 93 12.39 -9.29 -8.01
C PHE A 93 12.38 -9.82 -6.58
N THR A 94 13.08 -9.14 -5.67
CA THR A 94 12.84 -9.25 -4.22
C THR A 94 11.81 -8.21 -3.86
N VAL A 95 10.65 -8.64 -3.36
CA VAL A 95 9.50 -7.75 -3.10
C VAL A 95 9.35 -7.53 -1.60
N HIS A 96 9.38 -6.27 -1.20
CA HIS A 96 9.16 -5.79 0.16
C HIS A 96 7.79 -5.11 0.23
N THR A 97 7.00 -5.41 1.26
CA THR A 97 5.71 -4.77 1.53
C THR A 97 5.78 -4.02 2.85
N MET A 98 5.45 -2.74 2.86
CA MET A 98 5.37 -1.95 4.10
C MET A 98 3.93 -1.88 4.61
N GLU A 99 3.76 -1.97 5.93
CA GLU A 99 2.55 -1.48 6.60
C GLU A 99 2.83 -0.04 7.02
N ARG A 100 2.07 0.91 6.46
CA ARG A 100 2.24 2.34 6.73
C ARG A 100 1.99 2.67 8.21
N ARG A 101 2.52 3.79 8.69
CA ARG A 101 2.26 4.31 10.04
C ARG A 101 0.77 4.31 10.41
N GLY A 102 0.44 3.83 11.61
CA GLY A 102 -0.93 3.67 12.13
C GLY A 102 -1.64 2.39 11.70
N ARG A 103 -0.96 1.45 11.02
CA ARG A 103 -1.55 0.19 10.52
C ARG A 103 -0.72 -1.02 10.98
N GLY A 104 -1.41 -2.12 11.30
CA GLY A 104 -0.79 -3.44 11.50
C GLY A 104 0.32 -3.45 12.57
N GLY A 105 1.51 -3.87 12.18
CA GLY A 105 2.69 -3.93 13.04
C GLY A 105 3.45 -2.62 13.23
N SER A 106 3.08 -1.55 12.51
CA SER A 106 3.75 -0.25 12.58
C SER A 106 3.24 0.61 13.76
N GLY A 107 4.07 1.55 14.22
CA GLY A 107 3.68 2.52 15.26
C GLY A 107 2.52 3.43 14.82
N PRO A 108 1.91 4.19 15.74
CA PRO A 108 0.82 5.13 15.41
C PRO A 108 1.25 6.19 14.39
N GLN A 109 0.30 6.83 13.70
CA GLN A 109 0.60 7.95 12.78
C GLN A 109 1.35 9.11 13.47
N GLY A 110 1.05 9.36 14.76
CA GLY A 110 1.50 10.54 15.51
C GLY A 110 0.67 11.78 15.20
N ASP A 111 0.78 12.83 16.01
CA ASP A 111 -0.03 14.06 15.84
C ASP A 111 0.58 15.03 14.82
N GLY A 112 1.90 14.93 14.58
CA GLY A 112 2.56 15.57 13.44
C GLY A 112 2.52 14.70 12.17
N TYR A 113 1.35 14.12 11.84
CA TYR A 113 1.18 13.36 10.60
C TYR A 113 1.31 14.30 9.39
N SER A 114 1.99 13.83 8.34
CA SER A 114 2.05 14.51 7.05
C SER A 114 2.53 13.59 5.94
N ILE A 115 2.40 14.01 4.69
CA ILE A 115 2.95 13.31 3.53
C ILE A 115 4.48 13.14 3.63
N ALA A 116 5.19 14.14 4.14
CA ALA A 116 6.63 14.07 4.37
C ALA A 116 7.00 12.95 5.37
N ARG A 117 6.15 12.71 6.37
CA ARG A 117 6.33 11.60 7.31
C ARG A 117 6.05 10.23 6.70
N GLU A 118 5.12 10.12 5.75
CA GLU A 118 4.96 8.89 4.96
C GLU A 118 6.15 8.68 4.00
N CYS A 119 6.74 9.76 3.46
CA CYS A 119 7.98 9.69 2.68
C CYS A 119 9.18 9.21 3.52
N GLU A 120 9.34 9.72 4.75
CA GLU A 120 10.33 9.23 5.72
C GLU A 120 10.21 7.71 5.95
N ASP A 121 8.99 7.17 6.09
CA ASP A 121 8.77 5.73 6.27
C ASP A 121 9.22 4.92 5.04
N VAL A 122 8.89 5.41 3.83
CA VAL A 122 9.32 4.78 2.57
C VAL A 122 10.85 4.79 2.47
N LEU A 123 11.50 5.91 2.80
CA LEU A 123 12.96 6.06 2.80
C LEU A 123 13.66 5.18 3.87
N ALA A 124 13.06 5.03 5.04
CA ALA A 124 13.57 4.13 6.08
C ALA A 124 13.51 2.66 5.62
N VAL A 125 12.42 2.23 4.97
CA VAL A 125 12.35 0.89 4.37
C VAL A 125 13.30 0.78 3.17
N GLN A 126 13.45 1.83 2.35
CA GLN A 126 14.37 1.87 1.22
C GLN A 126 15.82 1.64 1.67
N SER A 127 16.28 2.35 2.70
CA SER A 127 17.66 2.27 3.19
C SER A 127 18.00 0.90 3.83
N GLU A 128 17.08 0.31 4.58
CA GLU A 128 17.23 -1.05 5.15
C GLU A 128 17.18 -2.14 4.06
N THR A 129 16.35 -1.96 3.03
CA THR A 129 16.13 -2.98 2.00
C THR A 129 16.98 -2.81 0.76
N GLY A 130 17.58 -1.64 0.52
CA GLY A 130 18.22 -1.30 -0.75
C GLY A 130 17.26 -1.38 -1.95
N ALA A 131 15.99 -1.07 -1.75
CA ALA A 131 15.00 -0.99 -2.83
C ALA A 131 15.34 0.16 -3.80
N SER A 132 15.19 -0.07 -5.10
CA SER A 132 15.39 0.95 -6.15
C SER A 132 14.20 1.08 -7.09
N LEU A 133 13.16 0.27 -6.87
CA LEU A 133 11.91 0.25 -7.59
C LEU A 133 10.76 0.44 -6.59
N LEU A 134 9.78 1.26 -6.95
CA LEU A 134 8.64 1.58 -6.10
C LEU A 134 7.32 1.26 -6.82
N VAL A 135 6.37 0.65 -6.13
CA VAL A 135 4.99 0.51 -6.60
C VAL A 135 4.04 1.14 -5.59
N GLY A 136 3.20 2.05 -6.08
CA GLY A 136 2.17 2.73 -5.30
C GLY A 136 0.77 2.45 -5.84
N HIS A 137 -0.23 2.42 -4.96
CA HIS A 137 -1.65 2.33 -5.32
C HIS A 137 -2.45 3.36 -4.51
N SER A 138 -3.32 4.13 -5.18
CA SER A 138 -4.20 5.12 -4.53
C SER A 138 -3.37 6.16 -3.74
N TYR A 139 -3.67 6.41 -2.47
CA TYR A 139 -2.83 7.25 -1.59
C TYR A 139 -1.36 6.76 -1.52
N GLY A 140 -1.11 5.46 -1.67
CA GLY A 140 0.25 4.92 -1.81
C GLY A 140 0.96 5.32 -3.11
N GLY A 141 0.20 5.63 -4.16
CA GLY A 141 0.69 6.25 -5.39
C GLY A 141 1.05 7.71 -5.20
N LEU A 142 0.25 8.47 -4.44
CA LEU A 142 0.59 9.84 -4.02
C LEU A 142 1.91 9.86 -3.24
N ILE A 143 2.05 9.00 -2.22
CA ILE A 143 3.32 8.87 -1.47
C ILE A 143 4.47 8.52 -2.42
N ALA A 144 4.26 7.61 -3.38
CA ALA A 144 5.33 7.20 -4.30
C ALA A 144 5.81 8.34 -5.21
N LEU A 145 4.91 9.22 -5.65
CA LEU A 145 5.26 10.43 -6.41
C LEU A 145 5.96 11.47 -5.53
N GLU A 146 5.44 11.76 -4.33
CA GLU A 146 6.08 12.70 -3.39
C GLU A 146 7.45 12.22 -2.91
N VAL A 147 7.65 10.91 -2.72
CA VAL A 147 8.98 10.34 -2.51
C VAL A 147 9.88 10.65 -3.71
N ALA A 148 9.52 10.17 -4.90
CA ALA A 148 10.34 10.32 -6.11
C ALA A 148 10.54 11.77 -6.60
N ARG A 149 9.79 12.73 -6.06
CA ARG A 149 9.98 14.18 -6.22
C ARG A 149 11.07 14.74 -5.30
N ASN A 150 11.16 14.23 -4.07
CA ASN A 150 12.05 14.74 -3.02
C ASN A 150 13.31 13.86 -2.82
N ASN A 151 13.50 12.77 -3.58
CA ASN A 151 14.67 11.90 -3.47
C ASN A 151 15.03 11.13 -4.77
N ASP A 152 16.32 10.80 -4.92
CA ASP A 152 16.84 10.03 -6.06
C ASP A 152 17.03 8.52 -5.77
N SER A 153 16.52 8.00 -4.65
CA SER A 153 16.78 6.59 -4.25
C SER A 153 15.96 5.56 -5.04
N PHE A 154 15.04 6.00 -5.88
CA PHE A 154 14.21 5.14 -6.74
C PHE A 154 14.43 5.49 -8.21
N ALA A 155 14.97 4.54 -8.99
CA ALA A 155 15.19 4.72 -10.41
C ALA A 155 13.88 4.65 -11.23
N LYS A 156 12.91 3.86 -10.74
CA LYS A 156 11.59 3.71 -11.36
C LYS A 156 10.48 3.61 -10.33
N ALA A 157 9.35 4.24 -10.62
CA ALA A 157 8.09 4.08 -9.90
C ALA A 157 7.00 3.57 -10.84
N ALA A 158 6.09 2.73 -10.35
CA ALA A 158 4.86 2.38 -11.07
C ALA A 158 3.66 2.65 -10.15
N VAL A 159 2.79 3.57 -10.53
CA VAL A 159 1.69 4.05 -9.68
C VAL A 159 0.34 3.75 -10.34
N TYR A 160 -0.53 3.04 -9.62
CA TYR A 160 -1.89 2.74 -10.04
C TYR A 160 -2.86 3.73 -9.40
N GLU A 161 -3.53 4.52 -10.25
CA GLU A 161 -4.46 5.59 -9.88
C GLU A 161 -4.02 6.35 -8.62
N PRO A 162 -2.88 7.06 -8.68
CA PRO A 162 -2.36 7.78 -7.52
C PRO A 162 -3.39 8.81 -7.05
N GLY A 163 -3.60 8.89 -5.73
CA GLY A 163 -4.56 9.78 -5.08
C GLY A 163 -4.13 11.24 -5.08
N VAL A 164 -3.85 11.80 -6.26
CA VAL A 164 -3.50 13.20 -6.49
C VAL A 164 -4.77 13.97 -6.80
N SER A 165 -5.11 14.97 -5.98
CA SER A 165 -6.21 15.88 -6.28
C SER A 165 -5.72 17.01 -7.19
N ILE A 166 -6.50 17.31 -8.23
CA ILE A 166 -6.20 18.28 -9.29
C ILE A 166 -7.47 19.09 -9.53
N ASP A 167 -7.41 20.42 -9.43
CA ASP A 167 -8.56 21.32 -9.60
C ASP A 167 -9.78 20.88 -8.76
N GLY A 168 -9.55 20.51 -7.49
CA GLY A 168 -10.57 20.00 -6.57
C GLY A 168 -11.25 18.70 -7.03
N SER A 169 -10.56 17.86 -7.82
CA SER A 169 -11.12 16.60 -8.34
C SER A 169 -11.49 15.58 -7.26
N MET A 170 -10.82 15.63 -6.11
CA MET A 170 -11.13 14.83 -4.92
C MET A 170 -11.74 15.74 -3.85
N PRO A 171 -13.07 15.97 -3.85
CA PRO A 171 -13.71 16.92 -2.95
C PRO A 171 -13.63 16.48 -1.48
N VAL A 172 -13.58 17.46 -0.58
CA VAL A 172 -13.40 17.27 0.89
C VAL A 172 -14.44 17.98 1.75
N ASP A 173 -15.49 18.52 1.13
CA ASP A 173 -16.68 19.11 1.77
C ASP A 173 -17.40 18.17 2.75
N TRP A 174 -17.23 16.86 2.56
CA TRP A 174 -17.75 15.82 3.45
C TRP A 174 -16.94 15.61 4.73
N MET A 175 -15.70 16.11 4.84
CA MET A 175 -14.82 15.82 5.97
C MET A 175 -15.35 16.33 7.33
N PRO A 176 -15.86 17.57 7.47
CA PRO A 176 -16.38 18.05 8.76
C PRO A 176 -17.53 17.19 9.31
N GLY A 177 -18.39 16.65 8.43
CA GLY A 177 -19.47 15.74 8.82
C GLY A 177 -18.97 14.35 9.20
N TYR A 178 -17.91 13.87 8.55
CA TYR A 178 -17.22 12.62 8.88
C TYR A 178 -16.54 12.70 10.26
N GLU A 179 -15.75 13.75 10.49
CA GLU A 179 -15.07 14.02 11.76
C GLU A 179 -16.07 14.13 12.91
N LYS A 180 -17.15 14.90 12.71
CA LYS A 180 -18.23 15.00 13.70
C LYS A 180 -18.83 13.63 14.04
N LYS A 181 -19.12 12.79 13.04
CA LYS A 181 -19.65 11.44 13.28
C LYS A 181 -18.63 10.54 13.97
N PHE A 182 -17.34 10.67 13.66
CA PHE A 182 -16.28 9.94 14.35
C PHE A 182 -16.16 10.35 15.82
N ALA A 183 -16.16 11.66 16.11
CA ALA A 183 -16.14 12.22 17.47
C ALA A 183 -17.39 11.85 18.28
N ASP A 184 -18.57 11.85 17.66
CA ASP A 184 -19.84 11.37 18.25
C ASP A 184 -19.85 9.82 18.47
N GLY A 185 -18.77 9.09 18.15
CA GLY A 185 -18.68 7.63 18.25
C GLY A 185 -19.43 6.84 17.17
N LYS A 186 -20.07 7.53 16.22
CA LYS A 186 -20.90 6.98 15.12
C LYS A 186 -20.02 6.47 13.96
N ARG A 187 -19.07 5.57 14.27
CA ARG A 187 -18.03 5.08 13.34
C ARG A 187 -18.57 4.55 12.01
N LEU A 188 -19.69 3.80 12.02
CA LEU A 188 -20.30 3.30 10.79
C LEU A 188 -20.89 4.43 9.93
N ASP A 189 -21.49 5.46 10.54
CA ASP A 189 -22.02 6.61 9.83
C ASP A 189 -20.92 7.51 9.25
N ALA A 190 -19.76 7.58 9.92
CA ALA A 190 -18.56 8.20 9.39
C ALA A 190 -18.03 7.41 8.17
N LEU A 191 -17.84 6.09 8.30
CA LEU A 191 -17.43 5.24 7.18
C LEU A 191 -18.37 5.39 5.98
N VAL A 192 -19.69 5.36 6.18
CA VAL A 192 -20.70 5.53 5.12
C VAL A 192 -20.59 6.91 4.45
N GLN A 193 -20.29 7.97 5.20
CA GLN A 193 -20.09 9.30 4.62
C GLN A 193 -18.85 9.33 3.70
N PHE A 194 -17.73 8.76 4.15
CA PHE A 194 -16.54 8.62 3.32
C PHE A 194 -16.82 7.73 2.08
N THR A 195 -17.41 6.55 2.28
CA THR A 195 -17.74 5.62 1.18
C THR A 195 -18.62 6.27 0.12
N LEU A 196 -19.61 7.09 0.50
CA LEU A 196 -20.42 7.81 -0.49
C LEU A 196 -19.65 8.91 -1.21
N ALA A 197 -18.80 9.66 -0.50
CA ALA A 197 -17.99 10.71 -1.12
C ALA A 197 -16.98 10.15 -2.13
N ASP A 198 -16.25 9.10 -1.77
CA ASP A 198 -15.20 8.46 -2.58
C ASP A 198 -15.75 7.62 -3.74
N ALA A 199 -17.01 7.18 -3.69
CA ALA A 199 -17.54 6.27 -4.68
C ALA A 199 -17.78 6.91 -6.08
N PRO A 200 -17.75 6.08 -7.15
CA PRO A 200 -18.17 6.49 -8.50
C PRO A 200 -19.58 7.10 -8.55
N ALA A 201 -19.84 7.91 -9.58
CA ALA A 201 -21.07 8.70 -9.72
C ALA A 201 -22.38 7.89 -9.62
N ARG A 202 -22.37 6.62 -10.05
CA ARG A 202 -23.51 5.69 -9.91
C ARG A 202 -23.84 5.35 -8.45
N ILE A 203 -22.83 5.24 -7.59
CA ILE A 203 -22.96 4.81 -6.18
C ILE A 203 -23.23 6.01 -5.26
N ARG A 204 -22.69 7.20 -5.58
CA ARG A 204 -22.97 8.48 -4.88
C ARG A 204 -24.46 8.79 -4.70
N ARG A 205 -25.34 8.25 -5.57
CA ARG A 205 -26.80 8.44 -5.54
C ARG A 205 -27.54 7.54 -4.55
N ILE A 206 -26.87 6.58 -3.90
CA ILE A 206 -27.50 5.66 -2.95
C ILE A 206 -27.85 6.41 -1.64
N PRO A 207 -29.10 6.34 -1.14
CA PRO A 207 -29.47 6.96 0.12
C PRO A 207 -28.58 6.50 1.29
N PRO A 208 -28.12 7.39 2.20
CA PRO A 208 -27.17 7.02 3.25
C PRO A 208 -27.63 5.89 4.17
N TRP A 209 -28.93 5.77 4.45
CA TRP A 209 -29.49 4.66 5.24
C TRP A 209 -29.34 3.31 4.52
N LEU A 210 -29.48 3.28 3.20
CA LEU A 210 -29.34 2.07 2.39
C LEU A 210 -27.85 1.68 2.26
N MET A 211 -26.97 2.66 2.04
CA MET A 211 -25.52 2.42 2.09
C MET A 211 -25.09 1.90 3.46
N LYS A 212 -25.63 2.44 4.56
CA LYS A 212 -25.39 1.94 5.92
C LYS A 212 -25.82 0.49 6.11
N ALA A 213 -26.98 0.11 5.57
CA ALA A 213 -27.44 -1.27 5.58
C ALA A 213 -26.52 -2.20 4.75
N MET A 214 -26.10 -1.77 3.56
CA MET A 214 -25.18 -2.51 2.69
C MET A 214 -23.80 -2.71 3.33
N VAL A 215 -23.19 -1.66 3.89
CA VAL A 215 -21.89 -1.74 4.59
C VAL A 215 -22.02 -2.59 5.86
N GLY A 216 -23.12 -2.45 6.61
CA GLY A 216 -23.41 -3.29 7.78
C GLY A 216 -23.51 -4.77 7.44
N LEU A 217 -24.22 -5.12 6.35
CA LEU A 217 -24.31 -6.48 5.84
C LEU A 217 -22.95 -7.01 5.36
N LEU A 218 -22.17 -6.19 4.64
CA LEU A 218 -20.82 -6.52 4.21
C LEU A 218 -19.90 -6.81 5.41
N MET A 219 -20.00 -6.07 6.51
CA MET A 219 -19.27 -6.32 7.77
C MET A 219 -19.72 -7.57 8.54
N ILE A 220 -20.87 -8.16 8.19
CA ILE A 220 -21.34 -9.46 8.72
C ILE A 220 -20.79 -10.59 7.85
N ILE A 221 -20.93 -10.48 6.53
CA ILE A 221 -20.49 -11.50 5.55
C ILE A 221 -18.95 -11.56 5.46
N GLN A 222 -18.29 -10.40 5.56
CA GLN A 222 -16.84 -10.23 5.48
C GLN A 222 -16.33 -9.53 6.76
N PRO A 223 -16.12 -10.27 7.87
CA PRO A 223 -15.74 -9.69 9.16
C PRO A 223 -14.47 -8.83 9.14
N GLY A 224 -13.61 -9.00 8.13
CA GLY A 224 -12.45 -8.13 7.87
C GLY A 224 -12.82 -6.65 7.70
N TYR A 225 -13.93 -6.34 7.03
CA TYR A 225 -14.35 -4.96 6.77
C TYR A 225 -14.55 -4.15 8.06
N ARG A 226 -14.78 -4.80 9.21
CA ARG A 226 -14.83 -4.13 10.51
C ARG A 226 -13.54 -3.39 10.86
N GLN A 227 -12.38 -3.86 10.39
CA GLN A 227 -11.08 -3.21 10.62
C GLN A 227 -10.99 -1.81 9.97
N MET A 228 -11.83 -1.50 8.98
CA MET A 228 -11.94 -0.13 8.44
C MET A 228 -12.40 0.88 9.50
N LEU A 229 -13.19 0.45 10.49
CA LEU A 229 -13.67 1.30 11.57
C LEU A 229 -12.55 1.72 12.53
N ASP A 230 -11.47 0.93 12.60
CA ASP A 230 -10.28 1.22 13.40
C ASP A 230 -9.28 2.14 12.67
N LEU A 231 -9.48 2.36 11.37
CA LEU A 231 -8.64 3.19 10.49
C LEU A 231 -9.25 4.57 10.18
N LEU A 232 -10.40 4.93 10.78
CA LEU A 232 -11.11 6.17 10.43
C LEU A 232 -10.32 7.45 10.78
N LEU A 233 -9.60 7.46 11.92
CA LEU A 233 -8.73 8.59 12.27
C LEU A 233 -7.58 8.74 11.28
N GLN A 234 -7.02 7.61 10.84
CA GLN A 234 -5.93 7.56 9.87
C GLN A 234 -6.39 8.07 8.51
N ASN A 235 -7.59 7.63 8.08
CA ASN A 235 -8.23 8.08 6.85
C ASN A 235 -8.53 9.58 6.86
N ALA A 236 -9.04 10.15 7.97
CA ALA A 236 -9.25 11.60 8.07
C ALA A 236 -7.97 12.38 7.76
N ARG A 237 -6.88 12.04 8.47
CA ARG A 237 -5.57 12.66 8.33
C ARG A 237 -4.94 12.44 6.95
N GLU A 238 -5.20 11.30 6.31
CA GLU A 238 -4.81 11.10 4.90
C GLU A 238 -5.53 12.06 3.96
N TRP A 239 -6.84 12.25 4.15
CA TRP A 239 -7.60 13.19 3.33
C TRP A 239 -7.27 14.67 3.63
N GLU A 240 -6.81 15.00 4.85
CA GLU A 240 -6.19 16.30 5.15
C GLU A 240 -4.93 16.55 4.30
N GLU A 241 -4.11 15.52 4.03
CA GLU A 241 -2.97 15.65 3.11
C GLU A 241 -3.43 15.78 1.65
N VAL A 242 -4.42 15.01 1.20
CA VAL A 242 -4.96 15.10 -0.17
C VAL A 242 -5.50 16.51 -0.45
N ALA A 243 -6.24 17.09 0.50
CA ALA A 243 -6.73 18.46 0.41
C ALA A 243 -5.60 19.49 0.39
N ARG A 244 -4.57 19.29 1.23
CA ARG A 244 -3.44 20.21 1.38
C ARG A 244 -2.43 20.14 0.24
N LEU A 245 -2.50 19.09 -0.58
CA LEU A 245 -1.74 18.89 -1.82
C LEU A 245 -2.62 19.04 -3.07
N ASP A 246 -3.87 19.50 -2.94
CA ASP A 246 -4.72 19.73 -4.10
C ASP A 246 -4.06 20.76 -5.02
N SER A 247 -4.03 20.44 -6.31
CA SER A 247 -3.47 21.32 -7.34
C SER A 247 -2.00 21.69 -7.10
N SER A 248 -1.22 20.80 -6.47
CA SER A 248 0.24 20.90 -6.34
C SER A 248 1.00 19.97 -7.30
N TYR A 249 0.31 19.45 -8.32
CA TYR A 249 0.82 18.40 -9.21
C TYR A 249 1.89 18.91 -10.18
N GLU A 250 1.93 20.21 -10.45
CA GLU A 250 2.96 20.90 -11.23
C GLU A 250 4.37 20.66 -10.64
N ASN A 251 4.48 20.48 -9.32
CA ASN A 251 5.74 20.15 -8.66
C ASN A 251 6.29 18.78 -9.12
N TYR A 252 5.48 17.89 -9.69
CA TYR A 252 5.96 16.60 -10.21
C TYR A 252 6.88 16.73 -11.44
N GLN A 253 7.11 17.94 -11.96
CA GLN A 253 8.25 18.23 -12.86
C GLN A 253 9.61 17.91 -12.22
N GLU A 254 9.69 17.91 -10.89
CA GLU A 254 10.91 17.58 -10.12
C GLU A 254 11.11 16.07 -9.94
N VAL A 255 10.17 15.21 -10.37
CA VAL A 255 10.26 13.75 -10.20
C VAL A 255 11.44 13.18 -11.00
N SER A 256 12.42 12.62 -10.28
CA SER A 256 13.65 12.07 -10.87
C SER A 256 13.55 10.59 -11.24
N ALA A 257 12.59 9.85 -10.69
CA ALA A 257 12.28 8.49 -11.14
C ALA A 257 11.64 8.49 -12.54
N SER A 258 11.87 7.46 -13.34
CA SER A 258 10.96 7.17 -14.46
C SER A 258 9.65 6.59 -13.89
N VAL A 259 8.51 7.08 -14.37
CA VAL A 259 7.18 6.72 -13.85
C VAL A 259 6.41 5.91 -14.89
N LEU A 260 5.78 4.82 -14.45
CA LEU A 260 4.69 4.14 -15.16
C LEU A 260 3.36 4.48 -14.47
N LEU A 261 2.51 5.23 -15.16
CA LEU A 261 1.17 5.61 -14.71
C LEU A 261 0.14 4.59 -15.18
N LEU A 262 -0.54 3.93 -14.24
CA LEU A 262 -1.49 2.85 -14.48
C LEU A 262 -2.89 3.29 -14.07
N TYR A 263 -3.91 2.97 -14.88
CA TYR A 263 -5.30 3.29 -14.56
C TYR A 263 -6.29 2.29 -15.17
N GLY A 264 -7.48 2.22 -14.58
CA GLY A 264 -8.59 1.37 -15.02
C GLY A 264 -9.62 2.13 -15.85
N GLY A 265 -10.04 1.55 -16.99
CA GLY A 265 -11.05 2.15 -17.87
C GLY A 265 -12.48 2.15 -17.29
N ARG A 266 -12.72 1.50 -16.15
CA ARG A 266 -14.03 1.47 -15.45
C ARG A 266 -14.09 2.30 -14.17
N SER A 267 -13.04 3.07 -13.85
CA SER A 267 -12.96 3.80 -12.59
C SER A 267 -13.94 4.97 -12.48
N ASP A 268 -14.44 5.53 -13.59
CA ASP A 268 -15.59 6.46 -13.65
C ASP A 268 -15.46 7.64 -12.65
N SER A 269 -14.32 8.34 -12.73
CA SER A 269 -13.89 9.32 -11.75
C SER A 269 -13.14 10.49 -12.39
N LYS A 270 -13.66 11.72 -12.19
CA LYS A 270 -13.01 12.99 -12.60
C LYS A 270 -11.55 13.09 -12.13
N ALA A 271 -11.23 12.50 -10.97
CA ALA A 271 -9.87 12.49 -10.46
C ALA A 271 -8.93 11.65 -11.33
N VAL A 272 -9.40 10.49 -11.83
CA VAL A 272 -8.64 9.65 -12.76
C VAL A 272 -8.51 10.33 -14.12
N ASP A 273 -9.58 10.95 -14.63
CA ASP A 273 -9.58 11.65 -15.93
C ASP A 273 -8.52 12.77 -15.95
N LEU A 274 -8.57 13.69 -14.96
CA LEU A 274 -7.60 14.79 -14.85
C LEU A 274 -6.18 14.29 -14.55
N MET A 275 -6.03 13.23 -13.76
CA MET A 275 -4.74 12.61 -13.45
C MET A 275 -4.06 12.05 -14.71
N VAL A 276 -4.83 11.38 -15.59
CA VAL A 276 -4.34 10.85 -16.88
C VAL A 276 -4.06 11.97 -17.88
N GLU A 277 -4.83 13.05 -17.87
CA GLU A 277 -4.61 14.22 -18.71
C GLU A 277 -3.35 15.01 -18.31
N ARG A 278 -3.14 15.23 -17.01
CA ARG A 278 -2.19 16.22 -16.48
C ARG A 278 -0.84 15.64 -16.06
N LEU A 279 -0.81 14.50 -15.38
CA LEU A 279 0.46 13.95 -14.87
C LEU A 279 1.48 13.61 -15.97
N PRO A 280 1.10 13.02 -17.13
CA PRO A 280 2.05 12.71 -18.19
C PRO A 280 2.64 13.94 -18.90
N ALA A 281 1.96 15.10 -18.82
CA ALA A 281 2.45 16.36 -19.37
C ALA A 281 3.45 17.06 -18.44
N VAL A 282 3.43 16.74 -17.14
CA VAL A 282 4.28 17.36 -16.11
C VAL A 282 5.47 16.48 -15.72
N ILE A 283 5.27 15.17 -15.56
CA ILE A 283 6.31 14.24 -15.11
C ILE A 283 7.33 14.01 -16.24
N PRO A 284 8.63 14.31 -16.08
CA PRO A 284 9.60 14.33 -17.18
C PRO A 284 9.81 12.99 -17.92
N ARG A 285 9.50 11.87 -17.28
CA ARG A 285 9.65 10.50 -17.81
C ARG A 285 8.44 9.65 -17.44
N CYS A 286 7.29 9.92 -18.05
CA CYS A 286 6.04 9.19 -17.81
C CYS A 286 5.66 8.26 -18.98
N GLU A 287 5.53 6.95 -18.71
CA GLU A 287 4.77 6.03 -19.58
C GLU A 287 3.35 5.87 -19.01
N THR A 288 2.32 5.88 -19.85
CA THR A 288 0.93 5.62 -19.44
C THR A 288 0.45 4.24 -19.88
N LYS A 289 -0.39 3.59 -19.07
CA LYS A 289 -0.97 2.30 -19.41
C LYS A 289 -2.36 2.08 -18.80
N GLU A 290 -3.36 2.06 -19.67
CA GLU A 290 -4.73 1.69 -19.36
C GLU A 290 -4.92 0.16 -19.23
N PHE A 291 -5.81 -0.24 -18.32
CA PHE A 291 -6.48 -1.53 -18.28
C PHE A 291 -8.00 -1.33 -18.44
N PRO A 292 -8.57 -1.45 -19.67
CA PRO A 292 -9.95 -1.05 -19.96
C PRO A 292 -11.03 -1.73 -19.09
N GLU A 293 -10.78 -2.96 -18.67
CA GLU A 293 -11.72 -3.78 -17.90
C GLU A 293 -11.67 -3.55 -16.38
N LEU A 294 -10.68 -2.80 -15.87
CA LEU A 294 -10.40 -2.64 -14.44
C LEU A 294 -10.97 -1.34 -13.87
N ASP A 295 -11.24 -1.37 -12.56
CA ASP A 295 -11.60 -0.23 -11.72
C ASP A 295 -10.41 0.17 -10.81
N HIS A 296 -10.64 1.13 -9.91
CA HIS A 296 -9.65 1.58 -8.92
C HIS A 296 -9.00 0.42 -8.15
N PHE A 297 -9.78 -0.60 -7.77
CA PHE A 297 -9.29 -1.74 -7.01
C PHE A 297 -8.80 -2.91 -7.89
N GLY A 298 -8.70 -2.71 -9.22
CA GLY A 298 -8.35 -3.75 -10.18
C GLY A 298 -6.97 -4.36 -9.96
N ILE A 299 -6.00 -3.56 -9.48
CA ILE A 299 -4.66 -3.99 -9.08
C ILE A 299 -4.65 -4.93 -7.86
N GLU A 300 -5.63 -4.85 -6.96
CA GLU A 300 -5.71 -5.69 -5.76
C GLU A 300 -6.70 -6.86 -5.90
N ARG A 301 -7.84 -6.64 -6.57
CA ARG A 301 -9.00 -7.55 -6.55
C ARG A 301 -9.18 -8.32 -7.85
N THR A 302 -9.15 -7.62 -8.98
CA THR A 302 -9.71 -8.13 -10.24
C THR A 302 -8.67 -8.79 -11.14
N ALA A 303 -7.52 -8.14 -11.36
CA ALA A 303 -6.45 -8.66 -12.20
C ALA A 303 -5.03 -8.40 -11.66
N PRO A 304 -4.74 -8.71 -10.37
CA PRO A 304 -3.44 -8.44 -9.75
C PRO A 304 -2.25 -9.03 -10.52
N ARG A 305 -2.42 -10.20 -11.16
CA ARG A 305 -1.37 -10.84 -11.97
C ARG A 305 -1.08 -10.08 -13.26
N THR A 306 -2.10 -9.56 -13.93
CA THR A 306 -1.98 -8.82 -15.19
C THR A 306 -1.27 -7.48 -14.96
N VAL A 307 -1.68 -6.75 -13.92
CA VAL A 307 -1.02 -5.49 -13.53
C VAL A 307 0.42 -5.77 -13.10
N ALA A 308 0.65 -6.79 -12.27
CA ALA A 308 1.99 -7.16 -11.82
C ALA A 308 2.93 -7.63 -12.97
N GLN A 309 2.40 -8.22 -14.03
CA GLN A 309 3.19 -8.55 -15.22
C GLN A 309 3.64 -7.28 -15.96
N VAL A 310 2.71 -6.35 -16.23
CA VAL A 310 3.02 -5.06 -16.88
C VAL A 310 4.04 -4.26 -16.09
N VAL A 311 3.88 -4.17 -14.77
CA VAL A 311 4.84 -3.53 -13.85
C VAL A 311 6.21 -4.22 -13.91
N GLY A 312 6.24 -5.55 -13.91
CA GLY A 312 7.47 -6.32 -14.04
C GLY A 312 8.18 -6.07 -15.37
N ASP A 313 7.46 -6.13 -16.49
CA ASP A 313 8.00 -5.89 -17.84
C ASP A 313 8.54 -4.45 -17.96
N TYR A 314 7.87 -3.44 -17.39
CA TYR A 314 8.36 -2.05 -17.33
C TYR A 314 9.65 -1.89 -16.51
N PHE A 315 9.74 -2.53 -15.35
CA PHE A 315 10.95 -2.43 -14.53
C PHE A 315 12.18 -3.07 -15.18
N LEU A 316 12.00 -4.06 -16.06
CA LEU A 316 13.08 -4.73 -16.81
C LEU A 316 13.58 -4.00 -18.07
N LYS A 317 12.90 -2.93 -18.52
CA LYS A 317 13.36 -2.09 -19.65
C LYS A 317 14.63 -1.30 -19.32
#